data_AF-S9TRI1-F1
#
_entry.id   AF-S9TRI1-F1
#
_cell.length_a   1.000
_cell.length_b   1.000
_cell.length_c   1.000
_cell.angle_alpha   90.00
_cell.angle_beta   90.00
_cell.angle_gamma   90.00
#
_symmetry.space_group_name_H-M   'P 1'
#
loop_
_entity.id
_entity.type
_entity.pdbx_description
1 polymer ?
#
loop_
_entity_poly.entity_id
_entity_poly.type
_entity_poly.pdbx_seq_one_letter_code
_entity_poly.pdbx_strand_id
1 'polypeptide(L)'
;MSNRTSFRYTCGYLFSFLLIGVLFGISLTYAAPSKQLTNIHRIVAVGDIHGDSEKFFDLLVRAQLADKDEDDKVHWAPSWKYKDAGDDSDYSVKTTLVQMGDLTDRGEDDLNAMLIAFRLYEQIKYNTSEDDILLLLGNHELLNVQGHFHYVASNNGGFVSKHVRQMAFEGPFGKAITEKFKMVDVIERTLFVHAGFADHTKLEDVDTINKKTQTALSEKKFSEPLLSSSGPVWTRKMIFDAMRDNCDSIHKILSFFVRRSHCCRSYTATVWAH
;
A
#
# COMPACT_ATOMS: atom_id res chain seq x y z
N MET A 1 -3.10 -77.28 -82.14
CA MET A 1 -4.55 -77.09 -82.21
C MET A 1 -5.19 -77.88 -81.07
N SER A 2 -5.75 -77.23 -80.06
CA SER A 2 -6.99 -77.63 -79.38
C SER A 2 -7.21 -76.72 -78.18
N ASN A 3 -8.48 -76.56 -77.81
CA ASN A 3 -9.11 -75.46 -77.11
C ASN A 3 -9.80 -75.98 -75.85
N ARG A 4 -9.94 -75.11 -74.83
CA ARG A 4 -10.84 -75.20 -73.65
C ARG A 4 -10.49 -76.33 -72.63
N THR A 5 -10.68 -76.21 -71.32
CA THR A 5 -11.83 -75.71 -70.53
C THR A 5 -11.42 -75.37 -69.09
N SER A 6 -12.22 -74.51 -68.46
CA SER A 6 -12.28 -74.05 -67.06
C SER A 6 -12.30 -75.12 -65.96
N PHE A 7 -11.85 -74.78 -64.74
CA PHE A 7 -12.66 -74.87 -63.50
C PHE A 7 -12.02 -74.11 -62.31
N ARG A 8 -12.87 -73.45 -61.51
CA ARG A 8 -12.57 -72.75 -60.23
C ARG A 8 -12.82 -73.69 -59.05
N TYR A 9 -12.07 -73.56 -57.96
CA TYR A 9 -12.57 -73.71 -56.59
C TYR A 9 -11.80 -72.81 -55.62
N THR A 10 -12.52 -71.92 -54.93
CA THR A 10 -12.03 -71.08 -53.82
C THR A 10 -12.42 -71.72 -52.50
N CYS A 11 -11.46 -71.88 -51.60
CA CYS A 11 -11.63 -72.39 -50.24
C CYS A 11 -12.01 -71.23 -49.30
N GLY A 12 -13.13 -71.37 -48.58
CA GLY A 12 -13.58 -70.42 -47.57
C GLY A 12 -13.04 -70.81 -46.19
N TYR A 13 -12.44 -69.84 -45.48
CA TYR A 13 -12.16 -69.94 -44.05
C TYR A 13 -12.83 -68.80 -43.29
N LEU A 14 -13.51 -69.21 -42.23
CA LEU A 14 -14.19 -68.38 -41.23
C LEU A 14 -13.22 -67.42 -40.55
N PHE A 15 -13.66 -66.19 -40.30
CA PHE A 15 -13.12 -65.37 -39.22
C PHE A 15 -14.25 -64.83 -38.34
N SER A 16 -14.12 -65.16 -37.06
CA SER A 16 -15.00 -64.85 -35.95
C SER A 16 -15.00 -63.34 -35.66
N PHE A 17 -16.19 -62.72 -35.56
CA PHE A 17 -16.34 -61.35 -35.06
C PHE A 17 -16.53 -61.40 -33.53
N LEU A 18 -15.46 -61.13 -32.78
CA LEU A 18 -15.53 -60.84 -31.35
C LEU A 18 -15.88 -59.36 -31.18
N LEU A 19 -17.13 -59.07 -30.84
CA LEU A 19 -17.61 -57.71 -30.55
C LEU A 19 -17.18 -57.31 -29.13
N ILE A 20 -16.00 -56.68 -29.00
CA ILE A 20 -15.59 -56.00 -27.77
C ILE A 20 -16.26 -54.62 -27.79
N GLY A 21 -17.39 -54.49 -27.12
CA GLY A 21 -18.03 -53.20 -26.87
C GLY A 21 -17.22 -52.39 -25.85
N VAL A 22 -16.34 -51.50 -26.32
CA VAL A 22 -15.74 -50.47 -25.47
C VAL A 22 -16.78 -49.37 -25.26
N LEU A 23 -17.49 -49.43 -24.14
CA LEU A 23 -18.28 -48.31 -23.65
C LEU A 23 -17.33 -47.20 -23.20
N PHE A 24 -16.96 -46.30 -24.12
CA PHE A 24 -16.40 -44.99 -23.77
C PHE A 24 -17.52 -44.18 -23.11
N GLY A 25 -17.65 -44.30 -21.79
CA GLY A 25 -18.39 -43.35 -20.98
C GLY A 25 -17.69 -42.01 -21.07
N ILE A 26 -18.16 -41.12 -21.95
CA ILE A 26 -17.80 -39.70 -21.91
C ILE A 26 -18.45 -39.16 -20.63
N SER A 27 -17.72 -39.22 -19.52
CA SER A 27 -18.07 -38.42 -18.34
C SER A 27 -17.81 -36.97 -18.70
N LEU A 28 -18.85 -36.29 -19.18
CA LEU A 28 -18.93 -34.83 -19.18
C LEU A 28 -18.91 -34.40 -17.71
N THR A 29 -17.71 -34.26 -17.15
CA THR A 29 -17.55 -33.52 -15.91
C THR A 29 -17.91 -32.07 -16.20
N TYR A 30 -19.15 -31.70 -15.87
CA TYR A 30 -19.53 -30.30 -15.72
C TYR A 30 -18.68 -29.73 -14.59
N ALA A 31 -17.55 -29.12 -14.94
CA ALA A 31 -16.83 -28.26 -14.01
C ALA A 31 -17.78 -27.10 -13.70
N ALA A 32 -18.33 -27.08 -12.49
CA ALA A 32 -19.06 -25.93 -11.99
C ALA A 32 -18.17 -24.68 -12.16
N PRO A 33 -18.72 -23.53 -12.59
CA PRO A 33 -17.93 -22.32 -12.71
C PRO A 33 -17.27 -22.04 -11.35
N SER A 34 -15.94 -21.88 -11.33
CA SER A 34 -15.24 -21.57 -10.09
C SER A 34 -15.83 -20.28 -9.52
N LYS A 35 -16.38 -20.34 -8.29
CA LYS A 35 -16.94 -19.18 -7.59
C LYS A 35 -15.84 -18.11 -7.55
N GLN A 36 -16.08 -17.00 -8.24
CA GLN A 36 -15.07 -15.95 -8.37
C GLN A 36 -15.02 -15.18 -7.05
N LEU A 37 -13.99 -15.46 -6.24
CA LEU A 37 -13.70 -14.71 -5.02
C LEU A 37 -13.54 -13.22 -5.38
N THR A 38 -14.34 -12.38 -4.76
CA THR A 38 -14.19 -10.93 -4.90
C THR A 38 -13.10 -10.47 -3.95
N ASN A 39 -12.02 -9.90 -4.47
CA ASN A 39 -10.95 -9.36 -3.63
C ASN A 39 -11.20 -7.86 -3.41
N ILE A 40 -11.42 -7.47 -2.15
CA ILE A 40 -11.63 -6.08 -1.76
C ILE A 40 -10.33 -5.53 -1.19
N HIS A 41 -9.83 -4.45 -1.77
CA HIS A 41 -8.70 -3.71 -1.22
C HIS A 41 -9.23 -2.51 -0.43
N ARG A 42 -9.21 -2.61 0.89
CA ARG A 42 -9.58 -1.54 1.81
C ARG A 42 -8.35 -0.70 2.12
N ILE A 43 -8.37 0.58 1.74
CA ILE A 43 -7.30 1.53 2.06
C ILE A 43 -7.83 2.52 3.08
N VAL A 44 -7.13 2.68 4.21
CA VAL A 44 -7.46 3.67 5.25
C VAL A 44 -6.29 4.63 5.38
N ALA A 45 -6.51 5.89 5.01
CA ALA A 45 -5.52 6.95 5.14
C ALA A 45 -5.77 7.78 6.39
N VAL A 46 -4.72 7.98 7.19
CA VAL A 46 -4.73 8.76 8.43
C VAL A 46 -3.77 9.93 8.26
N GLY A 47 -4.29 11.14 8.47
CA GLY A 47 -3.54 12.39 8.38
C GLY A 47 -2.60 12.61 9.56
N ASP A 48 -2.26 13.87 9.76
CA ASP A 48 -1.31 14.31 10.78
C ASP A 48 -1.80 13.99 12.19
N ILE A 49 -0.90 13.40 12.97
CA ILE A 49 -1.17 12.99 14.36
C ILE A 49 -0.58 14.00 15.34
N HIS A 50 0.59 14.56 15.03
CA HIS A 50 1.20 15.62 15.82
C HIS A 50 1.25 15.32 17.32
N GLY A 51 1.73 14.14 17.69
CA GLY A 51 1.91 13.73 19.08
C GLY A 51 0.64 13.52 19.90
N ASP A 52 -0.54 13.41 19.28
CA ASP A 52 -1.78 12.97 19.95
C ASP A 52 -1.95 11.45 19.83
N SER A 53 -1.17 10.70 20.62
CA SER A 53 -1.14 9.24 20.58
C SER A 53 -2.49 8.60 20.96
N GLU A 54 -3.25 9.23 21.87
CA GLU A 54 -4.56 8.77 22.32
C GLU A 54 -5.57 8.85 21.18
N LYS A 55 -5.68 10.02 20.53
CA LYS A 55 -6.59 10.18 19.38
C LYS A 55 -6.15 9.34 18.19
N PHE A 56 -4.85 9.13 18.01
CA PHE A 56 -4.37 8.20 17.00
C PHE A 56 -4.87 6.77 17.25
N PHE A 57 -4.69 6.26 18.47
CA PHE A 57 -5.17 4.92 18.84
C PHE A 57 -6.71 4.82 18.72
N ASP A 58 -7.45 5.78 19.26
CA ASP A 58 -8.91 5.84 19.16
C ASP A 58 -9.39 5.80 17.70
N LEU A 59 -8.71 6.52 16.81
CA LEU A 59 -9.01 6.53 15.39
C LEU A 59 -8.79 5.14 14.77
N LEU A 60 -7.68 4.47 15.08
CA LEU A 60 -7.36 3.13 14.56
C LEU A 60 -8.43 2.10 15.00
N VAL A 61 -8.88 2.16 16.25
CA VAL A 61 -9.95 1.29 16.78
C VAL A 61 -11.28 1.58 16.10
N ARG A 62 -11.68 2.86 16.01
CA ARG A 62 -12.94 3.27 15.35
C ARG A 62 -12.95 2.94 13.86
N ALA A 63 -11.77 2.97 13.23
CA ALA A 63 -11.56 2.54 11.87
C ALA A 63 -11.48 1.01 11.72
N GLN A 64 -11.64 0.23 12.80
CA GLN A 64 -11.59 -1.24 12.77
C GLN A 64 -10.28 -1.75 12.14
N LEU A 65 -9.15 -1.14 12.53
CA LEU A 65 -7.80 -1.52 12.08
C LEU A 65 -7.00 -2.20 13.20
N ALA A 66 -7.24 -1.78 14.44
CA ALA A 66 -6.46 -2.22 15.58
C ALA A 66 -7.33 -2.39 16.83
N ASP A 67 -6.76 -3.10 17.81
CA ASP A 67 -7.27 -3.22 19.18
C ASP A 67 -6.09 -3.09 20.16
N LYS A 68 -6.33 -3.31 21.46
CA LYS A 68 -5.30 -3.50 22.48
C LYS A 68 -4.90 -4.98 22.57
N ASP A 69 -3.60 -5.23 22.71
CA ASP A 69 -3.08 -6.53 23.15
C ASP A 69 -3.19 -6.69 24.68
N GLU A 70 -2.66 -7.81 25.20
CA GLU A 70 -2.65 -8.13 26.63
C GLU A 70 -1.86 -7.13 27.50
N ASP A 71 -0.95 -6.37 26.90
CA ASP A 71 -0.09 -5.37 27.54
C ASP A 71 -0.59 -3.92 27.31
N ASP A 72 -1.83 -3.76 26.87
CA ASP A 72 -2.46 -2.47 26.54
C ASP A 72 -1.72 -1.70 25.43
N LYS A 73 -1.04 -2.42 24.52
CA LYS A 73 -0.38 -1.84 23.33
C LYS A 73 -1.21 -2.08 22.08
N VAL A 74 -0.94 -1.28 21.04
CA VAL A 74 -1.63 -1.41 19.77
C VAL A 74 -1.37 -2.78 19.13
N HIS A 75 -2.44 -3.46 18.73
CA HIS A 75 -2.43 -4.72 18.01
C HIS A 75 -3.13 -4.57 16.66
N TRP A 76 -2.47 -4.94 15.56
CA TRP A 76 -3.07 -4.97 14.23
C TRP A 76 -4.14 -6.06 14.15
N ALA A 77 -5.39 -5.65 14.01
CA ALA A 77 -6.56 -6.53 14.02
C ALA A 77 -7.69 -5.98 13.13
N PRO A 78 -7.48 -5.91 11.79
CA PRO A 78 -8.49 -5.38 10.90
C PRO A 78 -9.73 -6.28 10.89
N SER A 79 -10.88 -5.70 11.23
CA SER A 79 -12.14 -6.46 11.43
C SER A 79 -13.30 -5.97 10.57
N TRP A 80 -13.03 -5.05 9.64
CA TRP A 80 -14.05 -4.52 8.74
C TRP A 80 -14.63 -5.60 7.82
N LYS A 81 -15.94 -5.49 7.59
CA LYS A 81 -16.73 -6.35 6.71
C LYS A 81 -17.43 -5.50 5.67
N TYR A 82 -17.49 -6.01 4.44
CA TYR A 82 -18.27 -5.39 3.38
C TYR A 82 -19.76 -5.61 3.68
N LYS A 83 -20.51 -4.53 3.90
CA LYS A 83 -21.90 -4.58 4.39
C LYS A 83 -22.88 -5.21 3.39
N ASP A 84 -22.57 -5.10 2.09
CA ASP A 84 -23.41 -5.66 1.02
C ASP A 84 -22.97 -7.08 0.62
N ALA A 85 -21.95 -7.63 1.27
CA ALA A 85 -21.66 -9.05 1.22
C ALA A 85 -22.63 -9.74 2.19
N GLY A 86 -23.63 -10.46 1.65
CA GLY A 86 -24.47 -11.32 2.49
C GLY A 86 -23.65 -12.35 3.27
N ASP A 87 -24.25 -13.06 4.23
CA ASP A 87 -23.57 -14.00 5.13
C ASP A 87 -22.76 -15.12 4.44
N ASP A 88 -22.98 -15.34 3.13
CA ASP A 88 -22.40 -16.42 2.31
C ASP A 88 -21.41 -15.91 1.23
N SER A 89 -20.79 -14.76 1.50
CA SER A 89 -20.00 -14.03 0.53
C SER A 89 -18.56 -14.56 0.41
N ASP A 90 -18.23 -15.08 -0.76
CA ASP A 90 -16.85 -15.37 -1.19
C ASP A 90 -16.12 -14.05 -1.49
N TYR A 91 -15.67 -13.35 -0.46
CA TYR A 91 -14.75 -12.24 -0.60
C TYR A 91 -13.59 -12.33 0.37
N SER A 92 -12.44 -11.83 -0.07
CA SER A 92 -11.29 -11.56 0.78
C SER A 92 -11.14 -10.04 0.94
N VAL A 93 -10.59 -9.61 2.08
CA VAL A 93 -10.24 -8.21 2.30
C VAL A 93 -8.75 -8.13 2.56
N LYS A 94 -8.05 -7.39 1.71
CA LYS A 94 -6.73 -6.84 2.01
C LYS A 94 -6.93 -5.45 2.60
N THR A 95 -6.30 -5.16 3.72
CA THR A 95 -6.32 -3.82 4.34
C THR A 95 -4.95 -3.17 4.25
N THR A 96 -4.91 -1.93 3.76
CA THR A 96 -3.70 -1.10 3.80
C THR A 96 -3.92 0.15 4.64
N LEU A 97 -3.10 0.30 5.69
CA LEU A 97 -3.00 1.53 6.46
C LEU A 97 -2.01 2.48 5.79
N VAL A 98 -2.45 3.70 5.48
CA VAL A 98 -1.57 4.78 5.03
C VAL A 98 -1.51 5.83 6.13
N GLN A 99 -0.34 6.02 6.74
CA GLN A 99 -0.07 7.15 7.62
C GLN A 99 0.61 8.23 6.79
N MET A 100 0.01 9.43 6.74
CA MET A 100 0.35 10.48 5.78
C MET A 100 1.58 11.32 6.14
N GLY A 101 2.32 10.99 7.20
CA GLY A 101 3.39 11.80 7.78
C GLY A 101 2.93 12.62 8.98
N ASP A 102 3.86 13.33 9.60
CA ASP A 102 3.65 14.21 10.76
C ASP A 102 3.01 13.49 11.96
N LEU A 103 3.67 12.40 12.34
CA LEU A 103 3.47 11.75 13.63
C LEU A 103 4.07 12.58 14.77
N THR A 104 5.12 13.34 14.45
CA THR A 104 5.98 14.06 15.39
C THR A 104 5.60 15.53 15.59
N ASP A 105 6.13 16.09 16.68
CA ASP A 105 6.00 17.49 17.12
C ASP A 105 4.58 17.94 17.50
N ARG A 106 4.48 19.20 17.98
CA ARG A 106 3.28 19.91 18.48
C ARG A 106 2.66 19.32 19.74
N GLY A 107 2.30 18.05 19.73
CA GLY A 107 1.68 17.35 20.83
C GLY A 107 2.68 16.86 21.88
N GLU A 108 2.14 16.50 23.02
CA GLU A 108 2.90 16.12 24.20
C GLU A 108 3.36 14.65 24.16
N ASP A 109 2.85 13.81 23.26
CA ASP A 109 3.08 12.37 23.28
C ASP A 109 3.49 11.77 21.92
N ASP A 110 4.35 12.48 21.19
CA ASP A 110 4.85 12.02 19.90
C ASP A 110 5.79 10.81 19.97
N LEU A 111 6.44 10.56 21.11
CA LEU A 111 7.14 9.32 21.37
C LEU A 111 6.19 8.13 21.22
N ASN A 112 5.04 8.14 21.89
CA ASN A 112 4.08 7.04 21.79
C ASN A 112 3.42 6.98 20.41
N ALA A 113 3.15 8.11 19.75
CA ALA A 113 2.64 8.11 18.38
C ALA A 113 3.59 7.36 17.42
N MET A 114 4.90 7.61 17.53
CA MET A 114 5.94 6.89 16.77
C MET A 114 6.01 5.40 17.15
N LEU A 115 5.91 5.07 18.44
CA LEU A 115 5.90 3.68 18.89
C LEU A 115 4.67 2.91 18.38
N ILE A 116 3.49 3.53 18.31
CA ILE A 116 2.29 2.94 17.70
C ILE A 116 2.56 2.63 16.22
N ALA A 117 3.04 3.62 15.45
CA ALA A 117 3.32 3.44 14.03
C ALA A 117 4.36 2.33 13.76
N PHE A 118 5.45 2.30 14.53
CA PHE A 118 6.47 1.26 14.39
C PHE A 118 5.97 -0.12 14.80
N ARG A 119 5.18 -0.25 15.87
CA ARG A 119 4.59 -1.53 16.27
C ARG A 119 3.66 -2.07 15.19
N LEU A 120 2.80 -1.22 14.64
CA LEU A 120 1.93 -1.59 13.52
C LEU A 120 2.74 -1.99 12.29
N TYR A 121 3.81 -1.25 11.99
CA TYR A 121 4.70 -1.58 10.87
C TYR A 121 5.27 -2.99 11.00
N GLU A 122 5.85 -3.32 12.16
CA GLU A 122 6.39 -4.66 12.41
C GLU A 122 5.29 -5.73 12.34
N GLN A 123 4.16 -5.53 13.01
CA GLN A 123 3.06 -6.49 13.01
C GLN A 123 2.54 -6.77 11.61
N ILE A 124 2.45 -5.75 10.75
CA ILE A 124 1.94 -5.90 9.38
C ILE A 124 2.99 -6.53 8.47
N LYS A 125 4.23 -6.04 8.48
CA LYS A 125 5.29 -6.55 7.59
C LYS A 125 5.70 -8.00 7.87
N TYR A 126 5.49 -8.48 9.10
CA TYR A 126 5.85 -9.85 9.51
C TYR A 126 4.64 -10.76 9.73
N ASN A 127 3.41 -10.32 9.39
CA ASN A 127 2.27 -11.22 9.37
C ASN A 127 2.24 -12.07 8.09
N THR A 128 1.34 -13.06 8.04
CA THR A 128 1.15 -13.94 6.88
C THR A 128 -0.01 -13.48 5.98
N SER A 129 -0.59 -12.32 6.24
CA SER A 129 -1.71 -11.76 5.48
C SER A 129 -1.22 -10.98 4.26
N GLU A 130 -2.15 -10.54 3.41
CA GLU A 130 -1.85 -9.61 2.31
C GLU A 130 -1.93 -8.13 2.73
N ASP A 131 -2.22 -7.86 4.01
CA ASP A 131 -2.31 -6.52 4.56
C ASP A 131 -1.00 -5.75 4.39
N ASP A 132 -1.11 -4.43 4.34
CA ASP A 132 0.06 -3.58 4.13
C ASP A 132 0.00 -2.28 4.94
N ILE A 133 1.14 -1.62 5.04
CA ILE A 133 1.30 -0.33 5.68
C ILE A 133 2.27 0.54 4.90
N LEU A 134 1.84 1.76 4.67
CA LEU A 134 2.61 2.85 4.10
C LEU A 134 2.77 3.95 5.16
N LEU A 135 4.01 4.19 5.57
CA LEU A 135 4.37 5.35 6.36
C LEU A 135 4.97 6.38 5.41
N LEU A 136 4.33 7.55 5.28
CA LEU A 136 4.87 8.64 4.49
C LEU A 136 5.76 9.55 5.34
N LEU A 137 6.84 10.04 4.76
CA LEU A 137 7.69 11.05 5.37
C LEU A 137 6.93 12.38 5.42
N GLY A 138 6.68 12.89 6.62
CA GLY A 138 6.21 14.25 6.85
C GLY A 138 7.36 15.26 7.00
N ASN A 139 7.04 16.54 6.97
CA ASN A 139 8.05 17.56 7.22
C ASN A 139 8.52 17.57 8.67
N HIS A 140 7.68 17.19 9.64
CA HIS A 140 8.08 17.13 11.04
C HIS A 140 9.03 15.97 11.33
N GLU A 141 8.86 14.80 10.71
CA GLU A 141 9.86 13.73 10.80
C GLU A 141 11.20 14.18 10.20
N LEU A 142 11.17 14.86 9.05
CA LEU A 142 12.36 15.41 8.41
C LEU A 142 13.07 16.43 9.32
N LEU A 143 12.33 17.35 9.94
CA LEU A 143 12.89 18.33 10.89
C LEU A 143 13.58 17.63 12.06
N ASN A 144 12.96 16.60 12.64
CA ASN A 144 13.54 15.88 13.76
C ASN A 144 14.80 15.11 13.37
N VAL A 145 14.83 14.47 12.20
CA VAL A 145 16.03 13.82 11.64
C VAL A 145 17.15 14.84 11.36
N GLN A 146 16.81 16.07 11.01
CA GLN A 146 17.75 17.18 10.84
C GLN A 146 18.22 17.81 12.17
N GLY A 147 17.65 17.41 13.31
CA GLY A 147 17.95 18.00 14.63
C GLY A 147 17.25 19.34 14.88
N HIS A 148 16.21 19.66 14.12
CA HIS A 148 15.43 20.88 14.24
C HIS A 148 14.18 20.67 15.11
N PHE A 149 14.30 20.98 16.40
CA PHE A 149 13.27 20.70 17.41
C PHE A 149 12.37 21.89 17.79
N HIS A 150 12.18 22.86 16.89
CA HIS A 150 11.50 24.12 17.24
C HIS A 150 9.96 24.01 17.34
N TYR A 151 9.37 22.89 16.89
CA TYR A 151 7.93 22.60 17.06
C TYR A 151 7.64 21.56 18.13
N VAL A 152 8.67 21.02 18.79
CA VAL A 152 8.50 20.02 19.85
C VAL A 152 7.82 20.67 21.05
N ALA A 153 6.83 19.98 21.62
CA ALA A 153 6.16 20.42 22.84
C ALA A 153 7.17 20.60 24.00
N SER A 154 6.80 21.39 25.01
CA SER A 154 7.68 21.71 26.14
C SER A 154 8.13 20.50 26.95
N ASN A 155 7.38 19.40 26.90
CA ASN A 155 7.74 18.13 27.54
C ASN A 155 8.63 17.23 26.65
N ASN A 156 9.18 17.77 25.57
CA ASN A 156 9.99 17.08 24.57
C ASN A 156 9.24 15.97 23.79
N GLY A 157 7.91 15.99 23.76
CA GLY A 157 7.10 14.96 23.08
C GLY A 157 7.11 13.61 23.81
N GLY A 158 7.17 13.64 25.14
CA GLY A 158 7.21 12.43 25.98
C GLY A 158 8.62 11.86 26.19
N PHE A 159 9.64 12.43 25.54
CA PHE A 159 11.03 12.09 25.82
C PHE A 159 11.50 12.71 27.15
N VAL A 160 12.32 11.99 27.90
CA VAL A 160 12.85 12.44 29.21
C VAL A 160 13.58 13.78 29.13
N SER A 161 14.25 14.06 28.01
CA SER A 161 14.87 15.36 27.76
C SER A 161 15.07 15.60 26.26
N LYS A 162 15.30 16.87 25.88
CA LYS A 162 15.72 17.24 24.53
C LYS A 162 16.95 16.47 24.04
N HIS A 163 17.91 16.21 24.93
CA HIS A 163 19.12 15.46 24.58
C HIS A 163 18.80 14.00 24.25
N VAL A 164 17.92 13.36 25.04
CA VAL A 164 17.46 11.98 24.75
C VAL A 164 16.69 11.93 23.43
N ARG A 165 15.84 12.92 23.15
CA ARG A 165 15.16 13.04 21.85
C ARG A 165 16.18 13.12 20.72
N GLN A 166 17.16 14.01 20.82
CA GLN A 166 18.22 14.15 19.81
C GLN A 166 18.94 12.82 19.57
N MET A 167 19.36 12.12 20.63
CA MET A 167 19.99 10.80 20.49
C MET A 167 19.07 9.77 19.82
N ALA A 168 17.76 9.80 20.10
CA ALA A 168 16.80 8.89 19.48
C ALA A 168 16.70 9.13 17.97
N PHE A 169 16.56 10.39 17.53
CA PHE A 169 16.47 10.74 16.10
C PHE A 169 17.80 10.66 15.35
N GLU A 170 18.94 10.83 16.04
CA GLU A 170 20.25 10.51 15.46
C GLU A 170 20.53 9.01 15.39
N GLY A 171 19.81 8.21 16.19
CA GLY A 171 19.95 6.76 16.29
C GLY A 171 18.73 6.00 15.77
N PRO A 172 18.05 5.21 16.63
CA PRO A 172 17.06 4.23 16.19
C PRO A 172 15.86 4.84 15.45
N PHE A 173 15.40 6.03 15.83
CA PHE A 173 14.23 6.65 15.20
C PHE A 173 14.59 7.19 13.82
N GLY A 174 15.75 7.87 13.68
CA GLY A 174 16.21 8.33 12.36
C GLY A 174 16.50 7.18 11.40
N LYS A 175 17.07 6.08 11.91
CA LYS A 175 17.25 4.85 11.14
C LYS A 175 15.90 4.29 10.68
N ALA A 176 14.94 4.14 11.60
CA ALA A 176 13.62 3.62 11.27
C ALA A 176 12.87 4.51 10.27
N ILE A 177 12.94 5.84 10.39
CA ILE A 177 12.38 6.77 9.42
C ILE A 177 13.03 6.55 8.04
N THR A 178 14.36 6.50 7.98
CA THR A 178 15.11 6.30 6.73
C THR A 178 14.80 4.95 6.05
N GLU A 179 14.55 3.90 6.82
CA GLU A 179 14.32 2.55 6.30
C GLU A 179 12.84 2.25 5.97
N LYS A 180 11.90 2.84 6.73
CA LYS A 180 10.48 2.47 6.69
C LYS A 180 9.59 3.50 6.03
N PHE A 181 9.98 4.78 6.02
CA PHE A 181 9.15 5.86 5.50
C PHE A 181 9.44 6.09 4.03
N LYS A 182 8.39 6.37 3.25
CA LYS A 182 8.47 6.70 1.83
C LYS A 182 8.15 8.17 1.60
N MET A 183 8.76 8.76 0.59
CA MET A 183 8.41 10.11 0.14
C MET A 183 7.08 10.13 -0.60
N VAL A 184 6.84 9.09 -1.41
CA VAL A 184 5.66 8.97 -2.27
C VAL A 184 5.37 7.50 -2.51
N ASP A 185 4.09 7.16 -2.69
CA ASP A 185 3.71 5.83 -3.20
C ASP A 185 2.40 5.90 -4.00
N VAL A 186 2.15 4.87 -4.82
CA VAL A 186 0.89 4.70 -5.53
C VAL A 186 0.29 3.36 -5.13
N ILE A 187 -0.88 3.40 -4.48
CA ILE A 187 -1.64 2.20 -4.16
C ILE A 187 -2.90 2.21 -5.03
N GLU A 188 -3.07 1.16 -5.82
CA GLU A 188 -4.11 1.06 -6.85
C GLU A 188 -4.04 2.22 -7.88
N ARG A 189 -4.89 3.23 -7.69
CA ARG A 189 -4.99 4.42 -8.55
C ARG A 189 -4.90 5.71 -7.75
N THR A 190 -4.40 5.62 -6.53
CA THR A 190 -4.30 6.74 -5.60
C THR A 190 -2.84 7.04 -5.33
N LEU A 191 -2.44 8.28 -5.61
CA LEU A 191 -1.13 8.80 -5.27
C LEU A 191 -1.16 9.31 -3.83
N PHE A 192 -0.19 8.85 -3.04
CA PHE A 192 0.00 9.24 -1.65
C PHE A 192 1.34 9.96 -1.50
N VAL A 193 1.28 11.18 -0.98
CA VAL A 193 2.42 12.05 -0.67
C VAL A 193 1.97 12.99 0.46
N HIS A 194 2.87 13.37 1.36
CA HIS A 194 2.50 14.20 2.51
C HIS A 194 1.88 15.55 2.09
N ALA A 195 2.59 16.35 1.28
CA ALA A 195 2.13 17.70 0.90
C ALA A 195 1.88 17.91 -0.61
N GLY A 196 2.65 17.29 -1.52
CA GLY A 196 2.38 17.35 -2.96
C GLY A 196 3.61 17.53 -3.84
N PHE A 197 3.46 18.10 -5.03
CA PHE A 197 4.60 18.44 -5.90
C PHE A 197 4.47 19.89 -6.36
N ALA A 198 5.59 20.61 -6.40
CA ALA A 198 5.65 21.96 -6.97
C ALA A 198 5.81 21.89 -8.49
N ASP A 199 5.48 22.97 -9.20
CA ASP A 199 5.49 22.99 -10.67
C ASP A 199 6.88 22.73 -11.27
N HIS A 200 7.94 23.14 -10.56
CA HIS A 200 9.34 22.94 -10.94
C HIS A 200 9.91 21.59 -10.47
N THR A 201 9.15 20.78 -9.74
CA THR A 201 9.62 19.45 -9.32
C THR A 201 9.77 18.57 -10.55
N LYS A 202 10.99 18.09 -10.80
CA LYS A 202 11.25 17.10 -11.84
C LYS A 202 10.58 15.79 -11.41
N LEU A 203 9.55 15.38 -12.16
CA LEU A 203 8.87 14.11 -11.93
C LEU A 203 9.76 12.94 -12.35
N GLU A 204 9.90 11.98 -11.45
CA GLU A 204 10.63 10.73 -11.61
C GLU A 204 9.73 9.60 -11.09
N ASP A 205 10.01 8.34 -11.43
CA ASP A 205 9.22 7.22 -10.94
C ASP A 205 9.31 7.07 -9.40
N VAL A 206 8.31 6.43 -8.81
CA VAL A 206 8.14 6.27 -7.36
C VAL A 206 9.38 5.67 -6.70
N ASP A 207 9.97 4.64 -7.31
CA ASP A 207 11.13 3.94 -6.76
C ASP A 207 12.37 4.84 -6.78
N THR A 208 12.58 5.59 -7.86
CA THR A 208 13.67 6.57 -7.95
C THR A 208 13.53 7.66 -6.90
N ILE A 209 12.34 8.22 -6.70
CA ILE A 209 12.10 9.26 -5.69
C ILE A 209 12.36 8.72 -4.28
N ASN A 210 11.85 7.53 -3.95
CA ASN A 210 12.04 6.93 -2.64
C ASN A 210 13.51 6.55 -2.38
N LYS A 211 14.20 6.00 -3.39
CA LYS A 211 15.64 5.68 -3.27
C LYS A 211 16.47 6.94 -3.05
N LYS A 212 16.23 8.02 -3.82
CA LYS A 212 16.94 9.29 -3.63
C LYS A 212 16.69 9.88 -2.24
N THR A 213 15.44 9.83 -1.78
CA THR A 213 15.06 10.28 -0.44
C THR A 213 15.82 9.48 0.62
N GLN A 214 15.79 8.14 0.55
CA GLN A 214 16.49 7.27 1.49
C GLN A 214 18.00 7.51 1.48
N THR A 215 18.63 7.61 0.31
CA THR A 215 20.06 7.95 0.20
C THR A 215 20.34 9.30 0.83
N ALA A 216 19.57 10.34 0.50
CA ALA A 216 19.77 11.68 1.06
C ALA A 216 19.63 11.71 2.59
N LEU A 217 18.65 11.00 3.16
CA LEU A 217 18.50 10.87 4.62
C LEU A 217 19.68 10.13 5.25
N SER A 218 20.09 8.99 4.68
CA SER A 218 21.19 8.17 5.19
C SER A 218 22.55 8.89 5.17
N GLU A 219 22.81 9.67 4.11
CA GLU A 219 24.04 10.45 3.93
C GLU A 219 23.94 11.85 4.58
N LYS A 220 22.80 12.16 5.21
CA LYS A 220 22.49 13.50 5.77
C LYS A 220 22.65 14.64 4.75
N LYS A 221 22.39 14.35 3.47
CA LYS A 221 22.43 15.30 2.35
C LYS A 221 21.11 16.07 2.24
N PHE A 222 20.82 16.88 3.24
CA PHE A 222 19.57 17.64 3.34
C PHE A 222 19.42 18.77 2.30
N SER A 223 20.46 19.03 1.50
CA SER A 223 20.39 19.94 0.34
C SER A 223 19.75 19.30 -0.90
N GLU A 224 19.38 18.01 -0.86
CA GLU A 224 18.62 17.34 -1.90
C GLU A 224 17.30 18.09 -2.19
N PRO A 225 17.01 18.47 -3.45
CA PRO A 225 15.80 19.21 -3.81
C PRO A 225 14.48 18.62 -3.29
N LEU A 226 14.37 17.28 -3.21
CA LEU A 226 13.19 16.61 -2.65
C LEU A 226 12.96 16.93 -1.16
N LEU A 227 14.00 17.26 -0.41
CA LEU A 227 13.93 17.59 1.02
C LEU A 227 13.85 19.11 1.27
N SER A 228 13.88 19.93 0.21
CA SER A 228 13.81 21.39 0.30
C SER A 228 12.43 21.88 0.74
N SER A 229 12.33 23.15 1.15
CA SER A 229 11.05 23.82 1.48
C SER A 229 10.05 23.92 0.33
N SER A 230 10.45 23.59 -0.91
CA SER A 230 9.57 23.47 -2.08
C SER A 230 9.31 22.02 -2.48
N GLY A 231 9.89 21.07 -1.75
CA GLY A 231 9.81 19.64 -1.99
C GLY A 231 8.50 19.02 -1.50
N PRO A 232 8.35 17.68 -1.68
CA PRO A 232 7.05 17.05 -1.57
C PRO A 232 6.45 16.94 -0.17
N VAL A 233 7.25 17.18 0.87
CA VAL A 233 6.79 17.24 2.25
C VAL A 233 6.48 18.65 2.73
N TRP A 234 6.68 19.69 1.91
CA TRP A 234 6.52 21.10 2.33
C TRP A 234 5.56 21.92 1.47
N THR A 235 5.50 21.60 0.17
CA THR A 235 4.76 22.42 -0.79
C THR A 235 3.26 22.43 -0.50
N ARG A 236 2.63 23.62 -0.60
CA ARG A 236 1.17 23.77 -0.56
C ARG A 236 0.56 24.04 -1.94
N LYS A 237 1.37 23.94 -3.01
CA LYS A 237 0.99 24.38 -4.37
C LYS A 237 -0.28 23.68 -4.86
N MET A 238 -0.34 22.35 -4.75
CA MET A 238 -1.49 21.57 -5.22
C MET A 238 -2.79 21.93 -4.51
N ILE A 239 -2.74 22.18 -3.20
CA ILE A 239 -3.89 22.61 -2.40
C ILE A 239 -4.35 24.00 -2.85
N PHE A 240 -3.42 24.95 -3.01
CA PHE A 240 -3.75 26.30 -3.46
C PHE A 240 -4.30 26.34 -4.89
N ASP A 241 -3.84 25.45 -5.78
CA ASP A 241 -4.41 25.33 -7.11
C ASP A 241 -5.83 24.77 -7.05
N ALA A 242 -6.05 23.69 -6.28
CA ALA A 242 -7.37 23.08 -6.10
C ALA A 242 -8.39 24.06 -5.48
N MET A 243 -7.99 24.84 -4.47
CA MET A 243 -8.83 25.87 -3.85
C MET A 243 -9.23 27.00 -4.82
N ARG A 244 -8.55 27.13 -5.96
CA ARG A 244 -8.85 28.09 -7.03
C ARG A 244 -9.51 27.42 -8.24
N ASP A 245 -10.00 26.19 -8.07
CA ASP A 245 -10.57 25.37 -9.15
C ASP A 245 -9.59 25.14 -10.32
N ASN A 246 -8.28 25.21 -10.06
CA ASN A 246 -7.25 24.91 -11.05
C ASN A 246 -6.70 23.49 -10.80
N CYS A 247 -7.06 22.56 -11.68
CA CYS A 247 -6.63 21.16 -11.57
C CYS A 247 -5.50 20.78 -12.54
N ASP A 248 -4.92 21.72 -13.29
CA ASP A 248 -3.95 21.41 -14.35
C ASP A 248 -2.69 20.74 -13.80
N SER A 249 -2.16 21.26 -12.70
CA SER A 249 -0.99 20.70 -12.01
C SER A 249 -1.28 19.29 -11.49
N ILE A 250 -2.44 19.09 -10.86
CA ILE A 250 -2.92 17.80 -10.34
C ILE A 250 -3.07 16.79 -11.48
N HIS A 251 -3.71 17.17 -12.59
CA HIS A 251 -3.88 16.29 -13.74
C HIS A 251 -2.55 15.89 -14.36
N LYS A 252 -1.61 16.82 -14.48
CA LYS A 252 -0.24 16.54 -14.96
C LYS A 252 0.45 15.50 -14.07
N ILE A 253 0.42 15.71 -12.74
CA ILE A 253 1.03 14.81 -11.76
C ILE A 253 0.38 13.43 -11.80
N LEU A 254 -0.95 13.36 -11.76
CA LEU A 254 -1.69 12.09 -11.81
C LEU A 254 -1.45 11.35 -13.12
N SER A 255 -1.38 12.05 -14.26
CA SER A 255 -1.11 11.41 -15.55
C SER A 255 0.28 10.78 -15.64
N PHE A 256 1.23 11.32 -14.88
CA PHE A 256 2.59 10.79 -14.80
C PHE A 256 2.68 9.56 -13.90
N PHE A 257 2.15 9.65 -12.66
CA PHE A 257 2.28 8.58 -11.67
C PHE A 257 1.27 7.46 -11.84
N VAL A 258 0.03 7.79 -12.18
CA VAL A 258 -1.08 6.85 -12.28
C VAL A 258 -1.37 6.60 -13.75
N ARG A 259 -0.68 5.61 -14.33
CA ARG A 259 -0.87 5.25 -15.74
C ARG A 259 -2.36 4.93 -16.01
N ARG A 260 -2.90 5.48 -17.11
CA ARG A 260 -4.26 5.20 -17.59
C ARG A 260 -4.37 3.74 -18.01
N SER A 261 -4.87 2.87 -17.14
CA SER A 261 -5.12 1.49 -17.54
C SER A 261 -6.47 1.29 -18.23
N HIS A 262 -7.55 2.04 -17.95
CA HIS A 262 -8.86 1.87 -18.63
C HIS A 262 -9.65 3.19 -18.78
N CYS A 263 -10.37 3.37 -19.90
CA CYS A 263 -10.92 4.63 -20.42
C CYS A 263 -12.02 5.32 -19.58
N CYS A 264 -12.59 4.67 -18.55
CA CYS A 264 -13.74 5.21 -17.80
C CYS A 264 -13.62 4.96 -16.29
N ARG A 265 -12.62 5.50 -15.59
CA ARG A 265 -12.56 5.48 -14.11
C ARG A 265 -11.90 6.75 -13.54
N SER A 266 -12.39 7.22 -12.39
CA SER A 266 -11.90 8.38 -11.64
C SER A 266 -10.57 8.12 -10.92
N TYR A 267 -9.77 9.18 -10.72
CA TYR A 267 -8.45 9.18 -10.07
C TYR A 267 -8.49 10.09 -8.83
N THR A 268 -7.71 9.76 -7.80
CA THR A 268 -7.64 10.55 -6.58
C THR A 268 -6.17 10.82 -6.22
N ALA A 269 -5.82 12.09 -6.01
CA ALA A 269 -4.61 12.45 -5.28
C ALA A 269 -5.04 12.71 -3.83
N THR A 270 -4.50 11.95 -2.89
CA THR A 270 -4.69 12.28 -1.48
C THR A 270 -3.53 13.18 -1.08
N VAL A 271 -3.82 14.48 -1.06
CA VAL A 271 -2.89 15.51 -0.61
C VAL A 271 -3.41 16.03 0.72
N TRP A 272 -2.59 15.97 1.76
CA TRP A 272 -2.96 16.49 3.07
C TRP A 272 -2.40 17.91 3.24
N ALA A 273 -3.20 18.78 3.86
CA ALA A 273 -2.95 20.21 3.93
C ALA A 273 -2.93 20.67 5.38
N HIS A 274 -1.75 21.14 5.82
CA HIS A 274 -1.53 21.94 7.04
C HIS A 274 -2.29 23.26 7.04
#